data_AF-A0A0C2Z0V0-F1
#
_entry.id   AF-A0A0C2Z0V0-F1
#
_cell.length_a   1.000
_cell.length_b   1.000
_cell.length_c   1.000
_cell.angle_alpha   90.00
_cell.angle_beta   90.00
_cell.angle_gamma   90.00
#
_symmetry.space_group_name_H-M   'P 1'
#
loop_
_entity.id
_entity.type
_entity.pdbx_description
1 polymer ?
#
loop_
_entity_poly.entity_id
_entity_poly.type
_entity_poly.pdbx_seq_one_letter_code
_entity_poly.pdbx_strand_id
1 'polypeptide(L)'
;MPKHSKSGGPPYTDPPSASYVVVVKPWSVEPSPGRRKSEDYNRIATWVTYVLWEAANRDGSIPTVECVYRMRTRDEVIVQLPLGTNTSPLLGQHNWASFVDEWNDPPGAQKATLVFQYNWTNNGDPANHNWEEFFPDILPLNSVPIKSPYPLPLWVKVPVTLTSLVLSIPKPPTPPPQPEPQCPLVPLKTETKQIGLEMPDEKPADLSPAFRPYSPPSHYPLPARFQNKSTESKTSEKPRLFRKSDPYEVGRFEF
;
A
#
# COMPACT_ATOMS: atom_id res chain seq x y z
N MET A 1 41.31 -2.51 -15.43
CA MET A 1 40.36 -1.38 -15.62
C MET A 1 39.48 -1.29 -14.36
N PRO A 2 39.74 -0.37 -13.43
CA PRO A 2 38.90 -0.18 -12.26
C PRO A 2 37.56 0.44 -12.68
N LYS A 3 36.45 -0.23 -12.34
CA LYS A 3 35.09 0.28 -12.56
C LYS A 3 34.85 1.44 -11.60
N HIS A 4 34.80 2.67 -12.11
CA HIS A 4 34.24 3.79 -11.36
C HIS A 4 32.76 3.53 -11.14
N SER A 5 32.37 3.09 -9.94
CA SER A 5 30.99 3.17 -9.49
C SER A 5 30.62 4.65 -9.42
N LYS A 6 29.65 5.09 -10.24
CA LYS A 6 29.01 6.39 -10.06
C LYS A 6 28.49 6.45 -8.62
N SER A 7 29.11 7.28 -7.79
CA SER A 7 28.63 7.53 -6.44
C SER A 7 27.24 8.15 -6.56
N GLY A 8 26.20 7.37 -6.28
CA GLY A 8 24.88 7.91 -5.99
C GLY A 8 25.04 8.96 -4.89
N GLY A 9 24.31 10.07 -5.00
CA GLY A 9 24.34 11.12 -3.99
C GLY A 9 24.07 10.57 -2.58
N PRO A 10 24.40 11.33 -1.54
CA PRO A 10 24.10 10.92 -0.17
C PRO A 10 22.58 10.63 -0.03
N PRO A 11 22.19 9.65 0.80
CA PRO A 11 20.78 9.37 1.05
C PRO A 11 20.01 10.62 1.49
N TYR A 12 18.74 10.70 1.11
CA TYR A 12 17.87 11.78 1.52
C TYR A 12 17.57 11.65 3.02
N THR A 13 17.94 12.66 3.80
CA THR A 13 17.76 12.69 5.25
C THR A 13 16.44 13.33 5.68
N ASP A 14 15.84 14.13 4.79
CA ASP A 14 14.60 14.81 5.07
C ASP A 14 13.42 13.81 5.09
N PRO A 15 12.49 13.94 6.05
CA PRO A 15 11.32 13.08 6.08
C PRO A 15 10.48 13.29 4.82
N PRO A 16 9.82 12.25 4.30
CA PRO A 16 8.94 12.39 3.15
C PRO A 16 7.77 13.31 3.50
N SER A 17 7.39 14.17 2.56
CA SER A 17 6.24 15.08 2.69
C SER A 17 4.89 14.36 2.55
N ALA A 18 4.90 13.12 2.06
CA ALA A 18 3.72 12.32 1.78
C ALA A 18 4.00 10.82 1.95
N SER A 19 2.96 9.99 1.86
CA SER A 19 3.09 8.53 1.90
C SER A 19 3.15 8.00 0.46
N TYR A 20 4.15 7.17 0.14
CA TYR A 20 4.37 6.71 -1.24
C TYR A 20 4.34 5.19 -1.33
N VAL A 21 3.60 4.68 -2.33
CA VAL A 21 3.60 3.25 -2.69
C VAL A 21 3.96 3.08 -4.16
N VAL A 22 4.62 1.97 -4.49
CA VAL A 22 4.96 1.58 -5.85
C VAL A 22 4.03 0.46 -6.28
N VAL A 23 3.30 0.69 -7.37
CA VAL A 23 2.35 -0.27 -7.95
C VAL A 23 2.97 -0.84 -9.23
N VAL A 24 3.20 -2.14 -9.24
CA VAL A 24 3.84 -2.88 -10.33
C VAL A 24 2.77 -3.69 -11.05
N LYS A 25 2.73 -3.58 -12.38
CA LYS A 25 1.68 -4.18 -13.22
C LYS A 25 0.28 -3.81 -12.69
N PRO A 26 -0.06 -2.52 -12.70
CA PRO A 26 -1.36 -2.06 -12.21
C PRO A 26 -2.52 -2.75 -12.95
N TRP A 27 -3.57 -3.07 -12.20
CA TRP A 27 -4.78 -3.67 -12.75
C TRP A 27 -5.54 -2.70 -13.66
N SER A 28 -6.17 -3.24 -14.72
CA SER A 28 -6.95 -2.47 -15.71
C SER A 28 -6.17 -1.35 -16.41
N VAL A 29 -4.86 -1.50 -16.56
CA VAL A 29 -3.99 -0.55 -17.27
C VAL A 29 -3.42 -1.20 -18.51
N GLU A 30 -3.29 -0.43 -19.59
CA GLU A 30 -2.57 -0.84 -20.80
C GLU A 30 -1.15 -1.34 -20.44
N PRO A 31 -0.83 -2.62 -20.74
CA PRO A 31 0.46 -3.20 -20.38
C PRO A 31 1.64 -2.43 -20.96
N SER A 32 1.49 -1.87 -22.16
CA SER A 32 2.54 -1.08 -22.81
C SER A 32 2.59 0.35 -22.24
N PRO A 33 3.65 0.74 -21.49
CA PRO A 33 3.64 2.01 -20.78
C PRO A 33 3.47 3.25 -21.68
N GLY A 34 3.98 3.20 -22.91
CA GLY A 34 3.82 4.27 -23.90
C GLY A 34 2.41 4.41 -24.50
N ARG A 35 1.51 3.45 -24.26
CA ARG A 35 0.13 3.46 -24.76
C ARG A 35 -0.92 3.72 -23.67
N ARG A 36 -0.49 3.87 -22.42
CA ARG A 36 -1.36 4.17 -21.28
C ARG A 36 -2.01 5.54 -21.42
N LYS A 37 -3.30 5.62 -21.14
CA LYS A 37 -4.12 6.84 -21.23
C LYS A 37 -4.38 7.41 -19.83
N SER A 38 -4.83 8.65 -19.76
CA SER A 38 -5.22 9.30 -18.49
C SER A 38 -6.23 8.48 -17.70
N GLU A 39 -7.18 7.83 -18.38
CA GLU A 39 -8.20 6.99 -17.76
C GLU A 39 -7.61 5.79 -17.00
N ASP A 40 -6.49 5.23 -17.47
CA ASP A 40 -5.81 4.13 -16.77
C ASP A 40 -5.33 4.56 -15.37
N TYR A 41 -4.82 5.78 -15.25
CA TYR A 41 -4.33 6.33 -13.98
C TYR A 41 -5.47 6.75 -13.06
N ASN A 42 -6.59 7.25 -13.62
CA ASN A 42 -7.81 7.49 -12.86
C ASN A 42 -8.34 6.17 -12.26
N ARG A 43 -8.30 5.07 -13.01
CA ARG A 43 -8.68 3.73 -12.51
C ARG A 43 -7.72 3.23 -11.42
N ILE A 44 -6.41 3.40 -11.59
CA ILE A 44 -5.43 3.06 -10.54
C ILE A 44 -5.76 3.83 -9.24
N ALA A 45 -5.93 5.15 -9.35
CA ALA A 45 -6.19 6.00 -8.21
C ALA A 45 -7.51 5.61 -7.51
N THR A 46 -8.56 5.36 -8.30
CA THR A 46 -9.87 4.93 -7.77
C THR A 46 -9.77 3.57 -7.08
N TRP A 47 -9.04 2.60 -7.64
CA TRP A 47 -8.80 1.31 -7.01
C TRP A 47 -8.04 1.45 -5.68
N VAL A 48 -6.96 2.24 -5.64
CA VAL A 48 -6.20 2.51 -4.41
C VAL A 48 -7.10 3.14 -3.34
N THR A 49 -7.88 4.15 -3.73
CA THR A 49 -8.85 4.79 -2.83
C THR A 49 -9.90 3.79 -2.31
N TYR A 50 -10.44 2.92 -3.16
CA TYR A 50 -11.41 1.90 -2.77
C TYR A 50 -10.86 0.97 -1.70
N VAL A 51 -9.67 0.40 -1.92
CA VAL A 51 -9.04 -0.55 -0.99
C VAL A 51 -8.81 0.09 0.39
N LEU A 52 -8.32 1.33 0.40
CA LEU A 52 -8.09 2.06 1.65
C LEU A 52 -9.41 2.45 2.35
N TRP A 53 -10.42 2.87 1.59
CA TRP A 53 -11.74 3.21 2.14
C TRP A 53 -12.42 2.00 2.80
N GLU A 54 -12.37 0.83 2.14
CA GLU A 54 -12.96 -0.38 2.71
C GLU A 54 -12.19 -0.89 3.92
N ALA A 55 -10.84 -0.84 3.89
CA ALA A 55 -10.02 -1.21 5.04
C ALA A 55 -10.24 -0.32 6.27
N ALA A 56 -10.74 0.91 6.06
CA ALA A 56 -11.19 1.81 7.12
C ALA A 56 -12.65 1.56 7.56
N ASN A 57 -13.19 0.37 7.29
CA ASN A 57 -14.57 -0.05 7.55
C ASN A 57 -15.64 0.85 6.90
N ARG A 58 -15.28 1.63 5.88
CA ARG A 58 -16.19 2.58 5.20
C ARG A 58 -16.73 3.71 6.10
N ASP A 59 -16.28 3.78 7.35
CA ASP A 59 -16.72 4.74 8.36
C ASP A 59 -15.91 6.05 8.33
N GLY A 60 -14.82 6.08 7.55
CA GLY A 60 -13.92 7.22 7.42
C GLY A 60 -14.14 8.08 6.18
N SER A 61 -13.47 9.23 6.15
CA SER A 61 -13.32 10.03 4.92
C SER A 61 -12.67 9.19 3.83
N ILE A 62 -13.18 9.29 2.60
CA ILE A 62 -12.60 8.63 1.44
C ILE A 62 -11.15 9.13 1.26
N PRO A 63 -10.14 8.25 1.38
CA PRO A 63 -8.75 8.65 1.24
C PRO A 63 -8.47 9.09 -0.21
N THR A 64 -7.84 10.25 -0.37
CA THR A 64 -7.57 10.83 -1.68
C THR A 64 -6.18 10.43 -2.17
N VAL A 65 -6.05 10.06 -3.45
CA VAL A 65 -4.76 9.98 -4.12
C VAL A 65 -4.39 11.38 -4.61
N GLU A 66 -3.23 11.88 -4.20
CA GLU A 66 -2.79 13.25 -4.54
C GLU A 66 -2.15 13.29 -5.92
N CYS A 67 -1.29 12.32 -6.24
CA CYS A 67 -0.55 12.26 -7.49
C CYS A 67 -0.21 10.82 -7.86
N VAL A 68 -0.15 10.53 -9.16
CA VAL A 68 0.40 9.31 -9.72
C VAL A 68 1.60 9.68 -10.60
N TYR A 69 2.77 9.23 -10.19
CA TYR A 69 4.02 9.38 -10.92
C TYR A 69 4.22 8.22 -11.88
N ARG A 70 4.51 8.53 -13.14
CA ARG A 70 4.68 7.52 -14.20
C ARG A 70 5.95 7.74 -15.03
N MET A 71 6.41 6.67 -15.67
CA MET A 71 7.43 6.73 -16.72
C MET A 71 6.94 6.01 -17.97
N ARG A 72 7.27 6.52 -19.16
CA ARG A 72 6.88 5.92 -20.45
C ARG A 72 7.60 4.59 -20.76
N THR A 73 8.62 4.24 -20.00
CA THR A 73 9.50 3.09 -20.25
C THR A 73 9.39 2.02 -19.17
N ARG A 74 8.62 2.27 -18.11
CA ARG A 74 8.55 1.39 -16.93
C ARG A 74 7.13 0.94 -16.69
N ASP A 75 6.99 -0.30 -16.21
CA ASP A 75 5.68 -0.88 -15.97
C ASP A 75 5.08 -0.40 -14.65
N GLU A 76 5.93 -0.04 -13.69
CA GLU A 76 5.56 0.47 -12.38
C GLU A 76 5.15 1.95 -12.40
N VAL A 77 4.30 2.31 -11.44
CA VAL A 77 3.90 3.69 -11.13
C VAL A 77 4.12 3.94 -9.64
N ILE A 78 4.36 5.19 -9.24
CA ILE A 78 4.43 5.58 -7.83
C ILE A 78 3.18 6.37 -7.51
N VAL A 79 2.46 5.98 -6.46
CA VAL A 79 1.24 6.66 -6.01
C VAL A 79 1.57 7.44 -4.74
N GLN A 80 1.29 8.73 -4.77
CA GLN A 80 1.38 9.63 -3.64
C GLN A 80 0.04 9.72 -2.92
N LEU A 81 0.09 9.53 -1.61
CA LEU A 81 -1.03 9.59 -0.69
C LEU A 81 -0.71 10.64 0.39
N PRO A 82 -1.74 11.23 1.03
CA PRO A 82 -1.53 12.16 2.14
C PRO A 82 -0.60 11.59 3.21
N LEU A 83 0.19 12.46 3.81
CA LEU A 83 1.10 12.08 4.88
C LEU A 83 0.33 11.40 6.03
N GLY A 84 0.83 10.26 6.49
CA GLY A 84 0.20 9.48 7.56
C GLY A 84 -0.93 8.54 7.12
N THR A 85 -1.23 8.45 5.82
CA THR A 85 -2.15 7.44 5.29
C THR A 85 -1.65 6.03 5.64
N ASN A 86 -2.51 5.20 6.23
CA ASN A 86 -2.18 3.80 6.49
C ASN A 86 -2.15 3.00 5.18
N THR A 87 -0.95 2.77 4.64
CA THR A 87 -0.76 2.05 3.37
C THR A 87 -0.73 0.54 3.52
N SER A 88 -0.74 0.01 4.75
CA SER A 88 -0.63 -1.43 5.03
C SER A 88 -1.65 -2.29 4.25
N PRO A 89 -2.93 -1.90 4.10
CA PRO A 89 -3.91 -2.69 3.34
C PRO A 89 -3.56 -2.84 1.85
N LEU A 90 -2.73 -1.95 1.32
CA LEU A 90 -2.28 -2.00 -0.07
C LEU A 90 -1.09 -2.94 -0.25
N LEU A 91 -0.25 -3.19 0.78
CA LEU A 91 1.04 -3.85 0.58
C LEU A 91 0.89 -5.35 0.28
N GLY A 92 1.54 -5.81 -0.78
CA GLY A 92 1.59 -7.22 -1.16
C GLY A 92 1.11 -7.48 -2.59
N GLN A 93 0.73 -8.72 -2.85
CA GLN A 93 0.23 -9.21 -4.12
C GLN A 93 -1.31 -9.25 -4.12
N HIS A 94 -1.90 -8.58 -5.11
CA HIS A 94 -3.34 -8.52 -5.34
C HIS A 94 -3.68 -9.32 -6.60
N ASN A 95 -4.33 -10.47 -6.45
CA ASN A 95 -4.70 -11.34 -7.57
C ASN A 95 -5.95 -10.82 -8.25
N TRP A 96 -5.91 -10.55 -9.56
CA TRP A 96 -7.03 -9.88 -10.24
C TRP A 96 -8.31 -10.72 -10.20
N ALA A 97 -8.19 -12.04 -10.40
CA ALA A 97 -9.33 -12.96 -10.32
C ALA A 97 -10.03 -12.95 -8.94
N SER A 98 -9.33 -12.61 -7.85
CA SER A 98 -9.92 -12.62 -6.51
C SER A 98 -10.71 -11.37 -6.18
N PHE A 99 -10.38 -10.21 -6.76
CA PHE A 99 -11.05 -8.95 -6.42
C PHE A 99 -11.85 -8.34 -7.58
N VAL A 100 -11.66 -8.76 -8.82
CA VAL A 100 -12.39 -8.21 -9.96
C VAL A 100 -13.71 -8.97 -10.16
N ASP A 101 -14.82 -8.24 -10.29
CA ASP A 101 -16.11 -8.80 -10.70
C ASP A 101 -16.07 -9.20 -12.17
N GLU A 102 -16.72 -10.33 -12.50
CA GLU A 102 -16.83 -10.83 -13.88
C GLU A 102 -15.46 -10.97 -14.59
N TRP A 103 -14.49 -11.56 -13.90
CA TRP A 103 -13.16 -11.82 -14.45
C TRP A 103 -13.23 -12.76 -15.68
N ASN A 104 -13.03 -12.20 -16.87
CA ASN A 104 -13.22 -12.88 -18.16
C ASN A 104 -11.96 -13.52 -18.75
N ASP A 105 -10.79 -13.36 -18.12
CA ASP A 105 -9.57 -14.00 -18.61
C ASP A 105 -9.59 -15.52 -18.37
N PRO A 106 -8.83 -16.29 -19.17
CA PRO A 106 -8.80 -17.75 -19.07
C PRO A 106 -8.48 -18.23 -17.64
N PRO A 107 -9.12 -19.31 -17.17
CA PRO A 107 -8.76 -19.93 -15.90
C PRO A 107 -7.28 -20.31 -15.92
N GLY A 108 -6.51 -19.78 -14.95
CA GLY A 108 -5.06 -19.97 -14.86
C GLY A 108 -4.21 -18.78 -15.31
N ALA A 109 -4.80 -17.71 -15.84
CA ALA A 109 -4.10 -16.44 -16.03
C ALA A 109 -3.75 -15.84 -14.65
N GLN A 110 -2.53 -16.12 -14.16
CA GLN A 110 -2.02 -15.60 -12.89
C GLN A 110 -1.61 -14.13 -13.03
N LYS A 111 -2.59 -13.26 -13.29
CA LYS A 111 -2.40 -11.82 -13.30
C LYS A 111 -2.56 -11.26 -11.89
N ALA A 112 -1.56 -10.51 -11.47
CA ALA A 112 -1.55 -9.88 -10.17
C ALA A 112 -0.85 -8.53 -10.23
N THR A 113 -1.33 -7.62 -9.38
CA THR A 113 -0.68 -6.34 -9.11
C THR A 113 0.16 -6.49 -7.85
N LEU A 114 1.40 -6.02 -7.88
CA LEU A 114 2.26 -6.00 -6.70
C LEU A 114 2.36 -4.58 -6.19
N VAL A 115 2.23 -4.40 -4.89
CA VAL A 115 2.34 -3.09 -4.26
C VAL A 115 3.37 -3.17 -3.14
N PHE A 116 4.29 -2.21 -3.16
CA PHE A 116 5.35 -2.09 -2.16
C PHE A 116 5.42 -0.66 -1.65
N GLN A 117 6.04 -0.46 -0.49
CA GLN A 117 6.33 0.89 -0.01
C GLN A 117 7.52 1.46 -0.80
N TYR A 118 7.44 2.73 -1.20
CA TYR A 118 8.52 3.40 -1.91
C TYR A 118 9.70 3.72 -0.98
N ASN A 119 10.92 3.53 -1.48
CA ASN A 119 12.15 3.79 -0.71
C ASN A 119 12.60 5.25 -0.88
N TRP A 120 11.94 6.15 -0.15
CA TRP A 120 12.23 7.59 -0.17
C TRP A 120 13.69 7.90 0.21
N THR A 121 14.22 7.28 1.26
CA THR A 121 15.59 7.54 1.73
C THR A 121 16.64 7.38 0.63
N ASN A 122 16.45 6.41 -0.28
CA ASN A 122 17.39 6.16 -1.37
C ASN A 122 17.05 6.90 -2.67
N ASN A 123 15.77 7.22 -2.91
CA ASN A 123 15.32 7.72 -4.21
C ASN A 123 14.70 9.12 -4.16
N GLY A 124 14.55 9.74 -2.99
CA GLY A 124 14.01 11.09 -2.83
C GLY A 124 12.63 11.27 -3.45
N ASP A 125 12.30 12.53 -3.75
CA ASP A 125 11.05 12.91 -4.38
C ASP A 125 10.97 12.43 -5.84
N PRO A 126 9.99 11.59 -6.22
CA PRO A 126 9.80 11.15 -7.60
C PRO A 126 9.81 12.28 -8.63
N ALA A 127 9.27 13.46 -8.30
CA ALA A 127 9.26 14.62 -9.22
C ALA A 127 10.67 15.03 -9.67
N ASN A 128 11.70 14.76 -8.86
CA ASN A 128 13.10 15.08 -9.15
C ASN A 128 13.84 13.99 -9.95
N HIS A 129 13.18 12.88 -10.30
CA HIS A 129 13.81 11.70 -10.90
C HIS A 129 13.21 11.27 -12.25
N ASN A 130 12.81 12.22 -13.10
CA ASN A 130 12.20 12.01 -14.42
C ASN A 130 10.86 11.25 -14.39
N TRP A 131 10.17 11.24 -13.25
CA TRP A 131 8.79 10.78 -13.20
C TRP A 131 7.87 11.90 -13.66
N GLU A 132 6.93 11.58 -14.53
CA GLU A 132 5.90 12.50 -14.97
C GLU A 132 4.75 12.48 -13.97
N GLU A 133 4.33 13.64 -13.51
CA GLU A 133 3.21 13.82 -12.58
C GLU A 133 1.88 13.70 -13.32
N PHE A 134 0.94 12.99 -12.71
CA PHE A 134 -0.43 12.91 -13.15
C PHE A 134 -1.36 13.07 -11.95
N PHE A 135 -2.27 14.05 -12.01
CA PHE A 135 -3.24 14.32 -10.97
C PHE A 135 -4.56 13.67 -11.35
N PRO A 136 -4.93 12.54 -10.72
CA PRO A 136 -6.08 11.75 -11.16
C PRO A 136 -7.41 12.38 -10.77
N ASP A 137 -8.38 12.29 -11.68
CA ASP A 137 -9.78 12.51 -11.36
C ASP A 137 -10.35 11.21 -10.78
N ILE A 138 -10.57 11.20 -9.46
CA ILE A 138 -11.12 10.03 -8.77
C ILE A 138 -12.52 9.73 -9.32
N LEU A 139 -12.68 8.55 -9.91
CA LEU A 139 -13.95 8.09 -10.45
C LEU A 139 -14.89 7.71 -9.30
N PRO A 140 -16.21 7.64 -9.54
CA PRO A 140 -17.14 7.06 -8.56
C PRO A 140 -16.67 5.66 -8.13
N LEU A 141 -16.64 5.38 -6.82
CA LEU A 141 -16.08 4.12 -6.32
C LEU A 141 -16.80 2.86 -6.83
N ASN A 142 -18.06 2.99 -7.24
CA ASN A 142 -18.86 1.93 -7.86
C ASN A 142 -18.61 1.76 -9.36
N SER A 143 -17.81 2.61 -10.00
CA SER A 143 -17.47 2.48 -11.43
C SER A 143 -16.42 1.41 -11.69
N VAL A 144 -15.79 0.90 -10.63
CA VAL A 144 -14.72 -0.08 -10.70
C VAL A 144 -15.30 -1.44 -10.27
N PRO A 145 -15.26 -2.48 -11.12
CA PRO A 145 -15.86 -3.79 -10.85
C PRO A 145 -15.05 -4.55 -9.78
N ILE A 146 -15.17 -4.15 -8.52
CA ILE A 146 -14.43 -4.70 -7.39
C ILE A 146 -15.38 -5.40 -6.43
N LYS A 147 -15.06 -6.66 -6.12
CA LYS A 147 -15.73 -7.50 -5.13
C LYS A 147 -15.62 -6.90 -3.74
N SER A 148 -16.73 -6.98 -3.01
CA SER A 148 -16.84 -6.64 -1.59
C SER A 148 -17.25 -7.89 -0.79
N PRO A 149 -16.51 -8.31 0.23
CA PRO A 149 -15.33 -7.64 0.80
C PRO A 149 -14.08 -7.78 -0.09
N TYR A 150 -13.23 -6.76 -0.12
CA TYR A 150 -11.95 -6.84 -0.82
C TYR A 150 -11.04 -7.89 -0.17
N PRO A 151 -10.44 -8.80 -0.96
CA PRO A 151 -9.59 -9.85 -0.43
C PRO A 151 -8.29 -9.29 0.15
N LEU A 152 -7.79 -9.92 1.20
CA LEU A 152 -6.49 -9.54 1.78
C LEU A 152 -5.36 -9.81 0.77
N PRO A 153 -4.38 -8.89 0.63
CA PRO A 153 -3.22 -9.11 -0.21
C PRO A 153 -2.34 -10.24 0.33
N LEU A 154 -1.71 -10.98 -0.58
CA LEU A 154 -0.74 -12.01 -0.22
C LEU A 154 0.63 -11.39 0.00
N TRP A 155 1.36 -11.85 1.01
CA TRP A 155 2.76 -11.46 1.17
C TRP A 155 3.59 -11.96 -0.01
N VAL A 156 4.47 -11.12 -0.53
CA VAL A 156 5.34 -11.43 -1.66
C VAL A 156 6.72 -10.81 -1.48
N LYS A 157 7.75 -11.50 -1.98
CA LYS A 157 9.11 -10.98 -2.00
C LYS A 157 9.25 -9.90 -3.06
N VAL A 158 10.03 -8.85 -2.75
CA VAL A 158 10.36 -7.80 -3.72
C VAL A 158 11.11 -8.39 -4.93
N PRO A 159 10.66 -8.12 -6.17
CA PRO A 159 11.40 -8.49 -7.37
C PRO A 159 12.79 -7.85 -7.38
N VAL A 160 13.81 -8.61 -7.84
CA VAL A 160 15.21 -8.15 -7.85
C VAL A 160 15.39 -6.85 -8.64
N THR A 161 14.58 -6.63 -9.67
CA THR A 161 14.60 -5.41 -10.50
C THR A 161 14.13 -4.15 -9.77
N LEU A 162 13.48 -4.29 -8.60
CA LEU A 162 12.88 -3.19 -7.85
C LEU A 162 13.55 -2.92 -6.50
N THR A 163 14.59 -3.67 -6.12
CA THR A 163 15.20 -3.58 -4.79
C THR A 163 15.75 -2.20 -4.43
N SER A 164 16.14 -1.40 -5.42
CA SER A 164 16.55 -0.02 -5.18
C SER A 164 15.37 0.93 -4.96
N LEU A 165 14.23 0.67 -5.61
CA LEU A 165 13.08 1.57 -5.68
C LEU A 165 12.12 1.39 -4.48
N VAL A 166 12.03 0.16 -3.95
CA VAL A 166 11.01 -0.19 -2.95
C VAL A 166 11.63 -0.77 -1.68
N LEU A 167 10.90 -0.66 -0.57
CA LEU A 167 11.21 -1.32 0.68
C LEU A 167 10.65 -2.75 0.69
N SER A 168 11.33 -3.64 1.40
CA SER A 168 10.85 -5.00 1.59
C SER A 168 9.68 -5.04 2.57
N ILE A 169 8.62 -5.78 2.23
CA ILE A 169 7.48 -5.99 3.12
C ILE A 169 7.94 -6.91 4.26
N PRO A 170 7.73 -6.53 5.53
CA PRO A 170 8.02 -7.40 6.67
C PRO A 170 7.37 -8.77 6.47
N LYS A 171 8.13 -9.84 6.70
CA LYS A 171 7.58 -11.19 6.59
C LYS A 171 6.52 -11.37 7.68
N PRO A 172 5.32 -11.91 7.37
CA PRO A 172 4.36 -12.25 8.41
C PRO A 172 5.04 -13.21 9.40
N PRO A 173 4.74 -13.07 10.70
CA PRO A 173 5.28 -13.98 11.71
C PRO A 173 4.96 -15.41 11.30
N THR A 174 5.99 -16.27 11.28
CA THR A 174 5.78 -17.70 11.03
C THR A 174 4.78 -18.18 12.07
N PRO A 175 3.66 -18.81 11.68
CA PRO A 175 2.74 -19.37 12.65
C PRO A 175 3.51 -20.30 13.58
N PRO A 176 3.19 -20.32 14.89
CA PRO A 176 3.84 -21.23 15.82
C PRO A 176 3.74 -22.65 15.26
N PRO A 177 4.77 -23.50 15.46
CA PRO A 177 4.72 -24.89 15.03
C PRO A 177 3.39 -25.49 15.50
N GLN A 178 2.54 -25.91 14.55
CA GLN A 178 1.32 -26.60 14.90
C GLN A 178 1.75 -27.84 15.72
N PRO A 179 1.16 -28.10 16.90
CA PRO A 179 1.52 -29.27 17.68
C PRO A 179 1.47 -30.47 16.75
N GLU A 180 2.59 -31.20 16.64
CA GLU A 180 2.64 -32.41 15.84
C GLU A 180 1.42 -33.25 16.26
N PRO A 181 0.58 -33.70 15.31
CA PRO A 181 -0.55 -34.55 15.65
C PRO A 181 0.03 -35.70 16.44
N GLN A 182 -0.23 -35.73 17.75
CA GLN A 182 0.22 -36.79 18.61
C GLN A 182 -0.34 -38.05 17.97
N CYS A 183 0.53 -38.87 17.40
CA CYS A 183 0.15 -40.18 16.90
C CYS A 183 -0.70 -40.80 17.99
N PRO A 184 -1.94 -41.25 17.69
CA PRO A 184 -2.76 -41.88 18.71
C PRO A 184 -1.91 -42.94 19.37
N LEU A 185 -1.64 -42.75 20.66
CA LEU A 185 -0.99 -43.75 21.50
C LEU A 185 -1.76 -45.03 21.25
N VAL A 186 -1.10 -45.99 20.60
CA VAL A 186 -1.62 -47.34 20.43
C VAL A 186 -2.08 -47.77 21.82
N PRO A 187 -3.34 -48.20 22.00
CA PRO A 187 -3.83 -48.58 23.32
C PRO A 187 -2.96 -49.69 23.89
N LEU A 188 -2.08 -49.35 24.83
CA LEU A 188 -1.37 -50.33 25.62
C LEU A 188 -2.43 -50.99 26.50
N LYS A 189 -2.81 -52.22 26.14
CA LYS A 189 -3.74 -53.06 26.91
C LYS A 189 -3.26 -53.12 28.36
N THR A 190 -3.83 -52.29 29.21
CA THR A 190 -3.58 -52.29 30.65
C THR A 190 -4.70 -53.09 31.27
N GLU A 191 -4.32 -54.26 31.78
CA GLU A 191 -5.15 -55.18 32.52
C GLU A 191 -5.70 -54.45 33.76
N THR A 192 -7.03 -54.37 33.81
CA THR A 192 -7.79 -53.70 34.86
C THR A 192 -7.65 -54.47 36.17
N LYS A 193 -6.96 -53.88 37.14
CA LYS A 193 -7.07 -54.27 38.55
C LYS A 193 -7.69 -53.10 39.32
N GLN A 194 -8.97 -53.25 39.66
CA GLN A 194 -9.70 -52.37 40.55
C GLN A 194 -8.95 -52.22 41.87
N ILE A 195 -8.58 -50.98 42.23
CA ILE A 195 -8.25 -50.60 43.60
C ILE A 195 -9.01 -49.30 43.88
N GLY A 196 -9.61 -49.27 45.06
CA GLY A 196 -10.73 -48.44 45.44
C GLY A 196 -10.44 -46.97 45.70
N LEU A 197 -11.57 -46.28 45.85
CA LEU A 197 -11.82 -44.94 46.34
C LEU A 197 -10.81 -44.43 47.38
N GLU A 198 -10.30 -43.22 47.15
CA GLU A 198 -10.25 -42.18 48.18
C GLU A 198 -10.16 -40.80 47.52
N MET A 199 -11.12 -39.92 47.83
CA MET A 199 -11.09 -38.51 47.44
C MET A 199 -10.31 -37.71 48.48
N PRO A 200 -9.49 -36.73 48.07
CA PRO A 200 -9.20 -35.57 48.88
C PRO A 200 -10.05 -34.37 48.44
N ASP A 201 -10.63 -33.74 49.44
CA ASP A 201 -11.41 -32.51 49.44
C ASP A 201 -10.48 -31.32 49.07
N GLU A 202 -10.66 -30.71 47.90
CA GLU A 202 -9.83 -29.60 47.44
C GLU A 202 -10.60 -28.27 47.44
N LYS A 203 -10.08 -27.38 48.28
CA LYS A 203 -10.61 -26.07 48.68
C LYS A 203 -10.70 -25.08 47.49
N PRO A 204 -11.79 -24.29 47.37
CA PRO A 204 -11.93 -23.34 46.27
C PRO A 204 -10.94 -22.18 46.40
N ALA A 205 -10.15 -21.95 45.35
CA ALA A 205 -9.23 -20.84 45.22
C ALA A 205 -9.97 -19.54 44.88
N ASP A 206 -9.68 -18.50 45.66
CA ASP A 206 -10.22 -17.15 45.58
C ASP A 206 -9.71 -16.44 44.30
N LEU A 207 -10.59 -16.27 43.32
CA LEU A 207 -10.32 -15.56 42.07
C LEU A 207 -10.62 -14.07 42.24
N SER A 208 -9.70 -13.37 42.92
CA SER A 208 -9.68 -11.91 42.93
C SER A 208 -9.03 -11.37 41.65
N PRO A 209 -9.73 -10.57 40.81
CA PRO A 209 -9.15 -10.01 39.60
C PRO A 209 -8.16 -8.89 39.95
N ALA A 210 -6.88 -9.11 39.68
CA ALA A 210 -5.78 -8.17 39.94
C ALA A 210 -5.71 -6.96 38.98
N PHE A 211 -6.81 -6.63 38.29
CA PHE A 211 -6.84 -5.52 37.35
C PHE A 211 -7.25 -4.23 38.07
N ARG A 212 -6.26 -3.41 38.43
CA ARG A 212 -6.51 -2.02 38.83
C ARG A 212 -6.48 -1.13 37.58
N PRO A 213 -7.54 -0.36 37.30
CA PRO A 213 -7.54 0.58 36.19
C PRO A 213 -6.42 1.63 36.37
N TYR A 214 -5.71 1.90 35.28
CA TYR A 214 -4.60 2.84 35.25
C TYR A 214 -5.07 4.26 35.58
N SER A 215 -4.40 4.91 36.54
CA SER A 215 -4.59 6.33 36.85
C SER A 215 -3.47 7.15 36.20
N PRO A 216 -3.78 8.03 35.23
CA PRO A 216 -2.75 8.79 34.54
C PRO A 216 -2.07 9.84 35.46
N PRO A 217 -0.76 10.09 35.29
CA PRO A 217 -0.02 11.09 36.05
C PRO A 217 -0.60 12.51 35.89
N SER A 218 -0.75 13.23 37.00
CA SER A 218 -1.40 14.55 37.10
C SER A 218 -0.54 15.74 36.62
N HIS A 219 0.54 15.49 35.89
CA HIS A 219 1.51 16.52 35.50
C HIS A 219 1.71 16.54 33.99
N TYR A 220 0.70 17.02 33.26
CA TYR A 220 0.88 17.46 31.88
C TYR A 220 1.14 18.97 31.88
N PRO A 221 2.32 19.42 31.42
CA PRO A 221 2.58 20.83 31.18
C PRO A 221 1.68 21.33 30.03
N LEU A 222 1.02 22.46 30.26
CA LEU A 222 0.15 23.10 29.27
C LEU A 222 0.97 23.49 28.03
N PRO A 223 0.48 23.21 26.80
CA PRO A 223 1.17 23.58 25.58
C PRO A 223 1.24 25.10 25.42
N ALA A 224 2.45 25.60 25.16
CA ALA A 224 2.73 27.00 24.91
C ALA A 224 1.97 27.48 23.66
N ARG A 225 1.30 28.63 23.83
CA ARG A 225 0.46 29.28 22.81
C ARG A 225 1.36 29.84 21.70
N PHE A 226 1.45 29.16 20.57
CA PHE A 226 2.14 29.65 19.38
C PHE A 226 1.38 30.84 18.77
N GLN A 227 2.03 32.00 18.72
CA GLN A 227 1.54 33.17 17.99
C GLN A 227 1.93 33.03 16.51
N ASN A 228 0.94 32.75 15.66
CA ASN A 228 1.13 32.78 14.21
C ASN A 228 1.24 34.23 13.74
N LYS A 229 2.42 34.62 13.25
CA LYS A 229 2.60 35.83 12.44
C LYS A 229 2.19 35.50 11.02
N SER A 230 1.06 36.06 10.60
CA SER A 230 0.58 36.06 9.22
C SER A 230 1.48 36.95 8.35
N THR A 231 2.24 36.32 7.46
CA THR A 231 2.91 37.00 6.33
C THR A 231 1.98 37.06 5.14
N GLU A 232 1.48 38.25 4.83
CA GLU A 232 0.82 38.59 3.58
C GLU A 232 1.82 38.51 2.42
N SER A 233 1.61 37.55 1.51
CA SER A 233 2.32 37.47 0.23
C SER A 233 1.59 38.29 -0.83
N LYS A 234 2.24 39.36 -1.29
CA LYS A 234 1.87 40.21 -2.44
C LYS A 234 1.68 39.38 -3.71
N THR A 235 0.48 39.44 -4.28
CA THR A 235 0.14 39.03 -5.64
C THR A 235 0.80 39.96 -6.66
N SER A 236 1.57 39.39 -7.60
CA SER A 236 2.13 40.10 -8.75
C SER A 236 1.67 39.39 -10.02
N GLU A 237 0.60 39.90 -10.61
CA GLU A 237 0.10 39.51 -11.93
C GLU A 237 1.10 39.89 -13.04
N LYS A 238 1.40 38.95 -13.94
CA LYS A 238 1.61 39.27 -15.38
C LYS A 238 1.18 38.08 -16.25
N PRO A 239 0.26 38.26 -17.21
CA PRO A 239 0.01 37.27 -18.24
C PRO A 239 1.00 37.44 -19.40
N ARG A 240 1.66 36.36 -19.81
CA ARG A 240 2.36 36.28 -21.10
C ARG A 240 1.67 35.24 -21.98
N LEU A 241 0.77 35.73 -22.82
CA LEU A 241 0.29 35.04 -24.01
C LEU A 241 1.45 34.89 -24.99
N PHE A 242 1.91 33.66 -25.20
CA PHE A 242 2.69 33.29 -26.39
C PHE A 242 1.87 32.29 -27.19
N ARG A 243 1.15 32.81 -28.20
CA ARG A 243 0.69 32.00 -29.35
C ARG A 243 1.92 31.58 -30.14
N LYS A 244 2.19 30.28 -30.20
CA LYS A 244 3.01 29.69 -31.26
C LYS A 244 2.06 29.04 -32.26
N SER A 245 2.05 29.57 -33.47
CA SER A 245 1.44 28.98 -34.66
C SER A 245 2.22 27.71 -35.06
N ASP A 246 1.48 26.64 -35.31
CA ASP A 246 1.99 25.35 -35.79
C ASP A 246 2.03 25.37 -37.34
N PRO A 247 3.17 25.08 -38.01
CA PRO A 247 3.31 25.18 -39.46
C PRO A 247 3.07 23.87 -40.25
N TYR A 248 2.47 22.82 -39.66
CA TYR A 248 2.24 21.55 -40.37
C TYR A 248 0.79 21.33 -40.81
N GLU A 249 0.32 22.14 -41.76
CA GLU A 249 -0.74 21.73 -42.70
C GLU A 249 -0.10 21.39 -44.05
N VAL A 250 0.19 20.11 -44.32
CA VAL A 250 0.39 19.63 -45.70
C VAL A 250 -0.09 18.17 -45.82
N GLY A 251 -1.07 17.96 -46.70
CA GLY A 251 -1.12 16.78 -47.56
C GLY A 251 -2.25 15.78 -47.33
N ARG A 252 -3.47 16.10 -47.80
CA ARG A 252 -4.42 15.08 -48.28
C ARG A 252 -3.84 14.45 -49.56
N PHE A 253 -3.74 13.13 -49.60
CA PHE A 253 -3.71 12.37 -50.84
C PHE A 253 -4.99 11.55 -50.93
N GLU A 254 -5.77 11.82 -51.97
CA GLU A 254 -6.85 10.96 -52.45
C GLU A 254 -6.26 9.93 -53.42
N PHE A 255 -6.60 8.66 -53.21
CA PHE A 255 -6.73 7.63 -54.24
C PHE A 255 -7.84 6.66 -53.81
#